data_AF-A0A5E6NGW4-F1
#
_entry.id   AF-A0A5E6NGW4-F1
#
_cell.length_a   1.000
_cell.length_b   1.000
_cell.length_c   1.000
_cell.angle_alpha   90.00
_cell.angle_beta   90.00
_cell.angle_gamma   90.00
#
_symmetry.space_group_name_H-M   'P 1'
#
loop_
_entity.id
_entity.type
_entity.pdbx_description
1 polymer ?
#
loop_
_entity_poly.entity_id
_entity_poly.type
_entity_poly.pdbx_seq_one_letter_code
_entity_poly.pdbx_strand_id
1 'polypeptide(L)'
;MSPASVMEDLNQRAGAHGIGRDDIVENRFVGMKSRGCYETPAGTVMLKAHRAMESLTLDREAAHLKDELMPKYANMVYNGFWFAPEREMLQAAIDQTQE
;
A
#
# COMPACT_ATOMS: atom_id res chain seq x y z
N MET A 1 13.37 9.51 14.36
CA MET A 1 11.90 9.58 14.56
C MET A 1 11.37 8.16 14.69
N SER A 2 10.39 7.90 15.55
CA SER A 2 9.68 6.62 15.57
C SER A 2 8.75 6.50 14.35
N PRO A 3 8.35 5.28 13.92
CA PRO A 3 7.41 5.12 12.82
C PRO A 3 6.12 5.93 13.00
N ALA A 4 5.57 5.97 14.22
CA ALA A 4 4.39 6.79 14.55
C ALA A 4 4.65 8.29 14.33
N SER A 5 5.77 8.83 14.83
CA SER A 5 6.09 10.26 14.66
C SER A 5 6.34 10.65 13.20
N VAL A 6 6.88 9.74 12.37
CA VAL A 6 7.02 9.98 10.93
C VAL A 6 5.64 10.08 10.27
N MET A 7 4.73 9.17 10.61
CA MET A 7 3.36 9.20 10.09
C MET A 7 2.62 10.48 10.51
N GLU A 8 2.77 10.92 11.75
CA GLU A 8 2.16 12.16 12.26
C GLU A 8 2.68 13.41 11.52
N ASP A 9 4.00 13.56 11.38
CA ASP A 9 4.60 14.71 10.68
C ASP A 9 4.21 14.74 9.20
N LEU A 10 4.24 13.59 8.52
CA LEU A 10 3.81 13.49 7.13
C LEU A 10 2.31 13.78 6.96
N ASN A 11 1.46 13.30 7.87
CA ASN A 11 0.03 13.60 7.83
C ASN A 11 -0.23 15.10 7.97
N GLN A 12 0.45 15.77 8.90
CA GLN A 12 0.31 17.21 9.10
C GLN A 12 0.72 17.99 7.84
N ARG A 13 1.92 17.72 7.32
CA ARG A 13 2.47 18.46 6.17
C ARG A 13 1.68 18.18 4.90
N ALA A 14 1.52 16.91 4.53
CA ALA A 14 0.85 16.53 3.30
C ALA A 14 -0.65 16.91 3.34
N GLY A 15 -1.29 16.77 4.50
CA GLY A 15 -2.68 17.18 4.71
C GLY A 15 -2.87 18.69 4.53
N ALA A 16 -1.95 19.52 5.03
CA ALA A 16 -1.98 20.98 4.82
C ALA A 16 -1.88 21.39 3.33
N HIS A 17 -1.34 20.51 2.48
CA HIS A 17 -1.24 20.69 1.03
C HIS A 17 -2.33 19.94 0.24
N GLY A 18 -3.33 19.36 0.90
CA GLY A 18 -4.45 18.67 0.25
C GLY A 18 -4.10 17.34 -0.42
N ILE A 19 -3.00 16.70 0.00
CA ILE A 19 -2.53 15.43 -0.57
C ILE A 19 -3.29 14.24 0.04
N GLY A 20 -3.58 13.24 -0.79
CA GLY A 20 -4.05 11.92 -0.37
C GLY A 20 -5.56 11.75 -0.30
N ARG A 21 -6.31 12.42 -1.18
CA ARG A 21 -7.76 12.30 -1.32
C ARG A 21 -8.13 11.34 -2.43
N ASP A 22 -8.92 10.32 -2.10
CA ASP A 22 -9.48 9.37 -3.07
C ASP A 22 -11.01 9.30 -2.92
N ASP A 23 -11.73 9.49 -4.02
CA ASP A 23 -13.19 9.28 -4.11
C ASP A 23 -13.44 8.17 -5.13
N ILE A 24 -13.76 6.98 -4.63
CA ILE A 24 -13.79 5.76 -5.42
C ILE A 24 -15.07 4.94 -5.18
N VAL A 25 -15.40 4.10 -6.16
CA VAL A 25 -16.38 3.03 -5.99
C VAL A 25 -15.65 1.71 -5.91
N GLU A 26 -15.74 1.04 -4.77
CA GLU A 26 -15.10 -0.25 -4.50
C GLU A 26 -16.11 -1.40 -4.50
N ASN A 27 -15.61 -2.63 -4.75
CA ASN A 27 -16.41 -3.85 -4.63
C ASN A 27 -16.20 -4.43 -3.23
N ARG A 28 -17.28 -4.64 -2.49
CA ARG A 28 -17.20 -5.25 -1.15
C ARG A 28 -17.04 -6.76 -1.23
N PHE A 29 -16.38 -7.32 -0.21
CA PHE A 29 -16.14 -8.76 -0.10
C PHE A 29 -17.44 -9.58 -0.11
N VAL A 30 -18.45 -9.13 0.63
CA VAL A 30 -19.77 -9.80 0.73
C VAL A 30 -20.71 -9.48 -0.45
N GLY A 31 -20.16 -8.97 -1.56
CA GLY A 31 -20.92 -8.47 -2.70
C GLY A 31 -21.39 -7.03 -2.51
N MET A 32 -21.89 -6.43 -3.60
CA MET A 32 -22.26 -5.02 -3.75
C MET A 32 -21.11 -4.04 -3.99
N LYS A 33 -21.46 -2.84 -4.48
CA LYS A 33 -20.54 -1.71 -4.66
C LYS A 33 -20.76 -0.66 -3.58
N SER A 34 -19.72 0.04 -3.18
CA SER A 34 -19.76 1.13 -2.21
C SER A 34 -18.96 2.31 -2.73
N ARG A 35 -19.52 3.53 -2.68
CA ARG A 35 -18.73 4.75 -2.87
C ARG A 35 -18.11 5.15 -1.53
N GLY A 36 -16.82 5.46 -1.52
CA GLY A 36 -16.09 5.91 -0.35
C GLY A 36 -15.17 7.08 -0.67
N CYS A 37 -15.09 8.03 0.26
CA CYS A 37 -14.11 9.10 0.24
C CYS A 37 -13.07 8.81 1.33
N TYR A 38 -11.80 8.71 0.95
CA TYR A 38 -10.69 8.39 1.83
C TYR A 38 -9.66 9.52 1.83
N GLU A 39 -9.10 9.82 3.01
CA GLU A 39 -8.01 10.78 3.19
C GLU A 39 -6.83 10.06 3.83
N THR A 40 -5.72 9.91 3.10
CA THR A 40 -4.52 9.15 3.51
C THR A 40 -3.21 9.90 3.25
N PRO A 41 -3.00 11.12 3.81
CA PRO A 41 -1.93 12.01 3.36
C PRO A 41 -0.52 11.41 3.49
N ALA A 42 -0.17 10.87 4.67
CA ALA A 42 1.12 10.22 4.88
C ALA A 42 1.27 8.95 4.01
N GLY A 43 0.21 8.15 3.90
CA GLY A 43 0.22 6.92 3.08
C GLY A 43 0.50 7.20 1.62
N THR A 44 -0.14 8.24 1.05
CA THR A 44 0.10 8.69 -0.32
C THR A 44 1.56 9.11 -0.55
N VAL A 45 2.14 9.89 0.38
CA VAL A 45 3.53 10.33 0.28
C VAL A 45 4.50 9.15 0.41
N MET A 46 4.30 8.31 1.43
CA MET A 46 5.16 7.15 1.70
C MET A 46 5.16 6.17 0.53
N LEU A 47 4.00 5.84 -0.04
CA LEU A 47 3.91 4.93 -1.17
C LEU A 47 4.66 5.50 -2.39
N LYS A 48 4.52 6.80 -2.68
CA LYS A 48 5.21 7.45 -3.78
C LYS A 48 6.73 7.43 -3.59
N ALA A 49 7.20 7.75 -2.39
CA ALA A 49 8.63 7.74 -2.05
C ALA A 49 9.21 6.32 -2.10
N HIS A 50 8.50 5.34 -1.56
CA HIS A 50 8.90 3.93 -1.57
C HIS A 50 9.07 3.39 -3.00
N ARG A 51 8.07 3.61 -3.87
CA ARG A 51 8.17 3.22 -5.28
C ARG A 51 9.30 3.93 -6.03
N ALA A 52 9.62 5.17 -5.68
CA ALA A 52 10.75 5.88 -6.27
C ALA A 52 12.08 5.24 -5.86
N MET A 53 12.23 4.81 -4.60
CA MET A 53 13.41 4.06 -4.15
C MET A 53 13.52 2.72 -4.89
N GLU A 54 12.42 1.96 -4.97
CA GLU A 54 12.40 0.69 -5.69
C GLU A 54 12.81 0.81 -7.15
N SER A 55 12.44 1.90 -7.82
CA SER A 55 12.84 2.13 -9.22
C SER A 55 14.34 2.27 -9.44
N LEU A 56 15.10 2.52 -8.37
CA LEU A 56 16.56 2.65 -8.38
C LEU A 56 17.26 1.39 -7.85
N THR A 57 16.61 0.64 -6.97
CA THR A 57 17.25 -0.45 -6.21
C THR A 57 16.82 -1.84 -6.63
N LEU A 58 15.62 -2.01 -7.20
CA LEU A 58 15.14 -3.32 -7.63
C LEU A 58 15.66 -3.69 -9.01
N ASP A 59 16.03 -4.97 -9.15
CA ASP A 59 16.17 -5.58 -10.46
C ASP A 59 14.85 -5.51 -11.24
N ARG A 60 14.96 -5.40 -12.57
CA ARG A 60 13.82 -5.24 -13.47
C ARG A 60 12.81 -6.38 -13.34
N GLU A 61 13.26 -7.63 -13.33
CA GLU A 61 12.34 -8.78 -13.27
C GLU A 61 11.69 -8.91 -11.89
N ALA A 62 12.45 -8.61 -10.84
CA ALA A 62 11.92 -8.57 -9.47
C ALA A 62 10.83 -7.50 -9.33
N ALA A 63 11.03 -6.30 -9.91
CA ALA A 63 10.03 -5.23 -9.90
C ALA A 63 8.75 -5.64 -10.63
N HIS A 64 8.86 -6.25 -11.82
CA HIS A 64 7.72 -6.75 -12.59
C HIS A 64 6.94 -7.82 -11.82
N LEU A 65 7.63 -8.82 -11.28
CA LEU A 65 7.00 -9.87 -10.49
C LEU A 65 6.31 -9.30 -9.25
N LYS A 66 6.95 -8.37 -8.54
CA LYS A 66 6.34 -7.70 -7.39
C LYS A 66 5.02 -7.03 -7.78
N ASP A 67 5.00 -6.27 -8.87
CA ASP A 67 3.80 -5.58 -9.34
C ASP A 67 2.65 -6.53 -9.74
N GLU A 68 2.96 -7.72 -10.27
CA GLU A 68 1.97 -8.76 -10.53
C GLU A 68 1.33 -9.32 -9.24
N LEU A 69 2.12 -9.44 -8.16
CA LEU A 69 1.67 -9.97 -6.88
C LEU A 69 0.89 -8.95 -6.03
N MET A 70 1.18 -7.66 -6.18
CA MET A 70 0.60 -6.60 -5.34
C MET A 70 -0.95 -6.59 -5.30
N PRO A 71 -1.69 -6.75 -6.41
CA PRO A 71 -3.16 -6.80 -6.38
C PRO A 71 -3.69 -7.97 -5.55
N LYS A 72 -3.02 -9.12 -5.60
CA LYS A 72 -3.43 -10.29 -4.81
C LYS A 72 -3.19 -10.04 -3.32
N TYR A 73 -2.07 -9.43 -2.96
CA TYR A 73 -1.79 -9.04 -1.58
C TYR A 73 -2.84 -8.03 -1.06
N ALA A 74 -3.15 -6.98 -1.83
CA ALA A 74 -4.17 -5.99 -1.48
C ALA A 74 -5.56 -6.62 -1.27
N ASN A 75 -5.95 -7.57 -2.13
CA ASN A 75 -7.20 -8.30 -1.99
C ASN A 75 -7.27 -9.14 -0.71
N MET A 76 -6.16 -9.76 -0.30
CA MET A 76 -6.11 -10.51 0.96
C MET A 76 -6.30 -9.60 2.17
N VAL A 77 -5.66 -8.43 2.18
CA VAL A 77 -5.85 -7.42 3.24
C VAL A 77 -7.30 -6.93 3.27
N TYR A 78 -7.86 -6.55 2.12
CA TYR A 78 -9.24 -6.05 2.02
C TYR A 78 -10.27 -7.07 2.53
N ASN A 79 -10.08 -8.35 2.21
CA ASN A 79 -10.98 -9.42 2.60
C ASN A 79 -10.76 -9.93 4.04
N GLY A 80 -9.79 -9.38 4.78
CA GLY A 80 -9.50 -9.77 6.16
C GLY A 80 -8.67 -11.04 6.31
N PHE A 81 -8.03 -11.54 5.24
CA PHE A 81 -7.15 -12.71 5.27
C PHE A 81 -5.75 -12.40 5.82
N TRP A 82 -5.67 -11.57 6.85
CA TRP A 82 -4.40 -11.13 7.42
C TRP A 82 -3.60 -12.29 8.01
N PHE A 83 -4.21 -13.34 8.56
CA PHE A 83 -3.50 -14.49 9.12
C PHE A 83 -3.56 -15.74 8.22
N ALA A 84 -3.92 -15.57 6.95
CA ALA A 84 -3.99 -16.69 6.02
C ALA A 84 -2.60 -17.12 5.53
N PRO A 85 -2.34 -18.43 5.35
CA PRO A 85 -1.03 -18.93 4.93
C PRO A 85 -0.61 -18.38 3.56
N GLU A 86 -1.55 -18.23 2.63
CA GLU A 86 -1.27 -17.65 1.31
C GLU A 86 -0.84 -16.17 1.38
N ARG A 87 -1.26 -15.42 2.41
CA ARG A 87 -0.80 -14.05 2.65
C ARG A 87 0.61 -14.05 3.24
N GLU A 88 0.96 -15.03 4.07
CA GLU A 88 2.33 -15.24 4.58
C GLU A 88 3.31 -15.55 3.47
N MET A 89 2.91 -16.41 2.53
CA MET A 89 3.71 -16.71 1.34
C MET A 89 3.99 -15.45 0.51
N LEU A 90 2.97 -14.61 0.28
CA LEU A 90 3.17 -13.34 -0.43
C LEU A 90 4.02 -12.34 0.36
N GLN A 91 3.86 -12.29 1.68
CA GLN A 91 4.68 -11.42 2.53
C GLN A 91 6.16 -11.80 2.44
N ALA A 92 6.50 -13.08 2.51
CA ALA A 92 7.88 -13.54 2.38
C ALA A 92 8.51 -13.13 1.04
N ALA A 93 7.74 -13.22 -0.06
CA ALA A 93 8.18 -12.72 -1.36
C ALA A 93 8.39 -11.20 -1.35
N ILE A 94 7.48 -10.44 -0.75
CA ILE A 94 7.61 -8.97 -0.62
C ILE A 94 8.84 -8.61 0.22
N ASP A 95 9.04 -9.23 1.39
CA ASP A 95 10.17 -8.95 2.27
C ASP A 95 11.51 -9.19 1.57
N GLN A 96 11.61 -10.27 0.77
CA GLN A 96 12.80 -10.56 -0.04
C GLN A 96 13.11 -9.45 -1.06
N THR A 97 12.09 -8.75 -1.58
CA THR A 97 12.31 -7.60 -2.47
C THR A 97 12.77 -6.34 -1.73
N GLN A 98 12.75 -6.32 -0.40
CA GLN A 98 13.11 -5.15 0.41
C GLN A 98 14.47 -5.28 1.11
N GLU A 99 15.20 -6.37 0.87
CA GLU A 99 16.60 -6.57 1.29
C GLU A 99 17.58 -5.72 0.47
#